data_AF-A0A914TVH7-F1
#
_entry.id   AF-A0A914TVH7-F1
#
_cell.length_a   1.000
_cell.length_b   1.000
_cell.length_c   1.000
_cell.angle_alpha   90.00
_cell.angle_beta   90.00
_cell.angle_gamma   90.00
#
_symmetry.space_group_name_H-M   'P 1'
#
loop_
_entity.id
_entity.type
_entity.pdbx_description
1 polymer ?
#
loop_
_entity_poly.entity_id
_entity_poly.type
_entity_poly.pdbx_seq_one_letter_code
_entity_poly.pdbx_strand_id
1 'polypeptide(L)'
;MYQSQQQNKGAIPPPPKQQPQENEEHDNGVQLSAASTFVECFPRKVRTGGPHPDMIVETAAMNAVEPPDVKINVAIPEAWIDSGALSCVQMEAIIYACQSHELKLPNGCRRGFLIGDGAGVGKGRTIGL
;
A
#
# COMPACT_ATOMS: atom_id res chain seq x y z
N MET A 1 -27.49 38.49 57.97
CA MET A 1 -27.41 37.86 56.63
C MET A 1 -26.20 38.40 55.89
N TYR A 2 -25.05 37.77 56.10
CA TYR A 2 -23.82 38.01 55.35
C TYR A 2 -23.29 36.64 54.93
N GLN A 3 -23.34 36.33 53.63
CA GLN A 3 -22.56 35.25 53.04
C GLN A 3 -22.00 35.68 51.68
N SER A 4 -20.68 35.80 51.71
CA SER A 4 -19.62 35.76 50.71
C SER A 4 -19.99 35.51 49.24
N GLN A 5 -19.41 36.36 48.41
CA GLN A 5 -19.16 36.18 46.98
C GLN A 5 -18.45 34.85 46.68
N GLN A 6 -18.87 34.15 45.63
CA GLN A 6 -17.95 33.33 44.84
C GLN A 6 -18.08 33.72 43.36
N GLN A 7 -16.95 34.21 42.88
CA GLN A 7 -16.67 34.76 41.58
C GLN A 7 -16.58 33.62 40.56
N ASN A 8 -17.61 33.47 39.72
CA ASN A 8 -17.60 32.45 38.68
C ASN A 8 -16.76 32.93 37.49
N LYS A 9 -15.47 32.62 37.49
CA LYS A 9 -14.56 32.84 36.36
C LYS A 9 -15.02 31.92 35.22
N GLY A 10 -15.53 32.51 34.14
CA GLY A 10 -15.90 31.79 32.92
C GLY A 10 -14.73 30.95 32.42
N ALA A 11 -14.91 29.63 32.44
CA ALA A 11 -13.92 28.67 32.00
C ALA A 11 -13.72 28.77 30.48
N ILE A 12 -12.46 28.89 30.07
CA ILE A 12 -12.03 28.78 28.67
C ILE A 12 -12.38 27.36 28.20
N PRO A 13 -13.04 27.18 27.04
CA PRO A 13 -13.31 25.84 26.53
C PRO A 13 -11.98 25.13 26.20
N PRO A 14 -11.83 23.84 26.54
CA PRO A 14 -10.59 23.12 26.27
C PRO A 14 -10.33 23.09 24.76
N PRO A 15 -9.07 23.25 24.31
CA PRO A 15 -8.74 23.10 22.91
C PRO A 15 -9.12 21.69 22.44
N PRO A 16 -9.59 21.53 21.20
CA PRO A 16 -9.96 20.23 20.67
C PRO A 16 -8.79 19.27 20.83
N LYS A 17 -9.07 18.10 21.44
CA LYS A 17 -8.11 17.01 21.58
C LYS A 17 -7.64 16.64 20.17
N GLN A 18 -6.41 17.03 19.82
CA GLN A 18 -5.70 16.43 18.69
C GLN A 18 -5.53 14.96 19.05
N GLN A 19 -6.37 14.11 18.49
CA GLN A 19 -6.10 12.67 18.47
C GLN A 19 -4.79 12.51 17.71
N PRO A 20 -3.76 11.87 18.31
CA PRO A 20 -2.63 11.38 17.54
C PRO A 20 -3.23 10.51 16.43
N GLN A 21 -2.95 10.84 15.18
CA GLN A 21 -3.14 9.89 14.09
C GLN A 21 -2.12 8.79 14.37
N GLU A 22 -2.55 7.77 15.12
CA GLU A 22 -1.83 6.53 15.28
C GLU A 22 -1.62 6.00 13.87
N ASN A 23 -0.34 5.91 13.47
CA ASN A 23 0.04 5.11 12.33
C ASN A 23 -0.48 3.71 12.63
N GLU A 24 -1.57 3.31 11.98
CA GLU A 24 -1.96 1.92 11.90
C GLU A 24 -0.85 1.19 11.14
N GLU A 25 0.17 0.76 11.89
CA GLU A 25 0.92 -0.45 11.57
C GLU A 25 -0.11 -1.56 11.50
N HIS A 26 -0.68 -1.73 10.31
CA HIS A 26 -1.49 -2.87 9.95
C HIS A 26 -0.52 -4.07 9.88
N ASP A 27 -0.11 -4.55 11.06
CA ASP A 27 0.43 -5.89 11.23
C ASP A 27 -0.73 -6.87 10.98
N ASN A 28 -1.03 -7.10 9.71
CA ASN A 28 -1.78 -8.27 9.29
C ASN A 28 -0.86 -9.49 9.37
N GLY A 29 -0.33 -9.77 10.56
CA GLY A 29 0.24 -11.05 10.90
C GLY A 29 -0.83 -12.09 10.63
N VAL A 30 -0.71 -12.80 9.51
CA VAL A 30 -1.66 -13.81 9.08
C VAL A 30 -1.72 -14.86 10.18
N GLN A 31 -2.78 -14.84 10.98
CA GLN A 31 -3.15 -15.95 11.85
C GLN A 31 -3.46 -17.14 10.93
N LEU A 32 -2.44 -17.94 10.63
CA LEU A 32 -2.54 -19.18 9.86
C LEU A 32 -3.36 -20.21 10.66
N SER A 33 -4.66 -19.97 10.78
CA SER A 33 -5.61 -21.06 10.95
C SER A 33 -5.62 -21.83 9.63
N ALA A 34 -5.52 -23.16 9.69
CA ALA A 34 -5.38 -24.05 8.55
C ALA A 34 -6.60 -24.09 7.59
N ALA A 35 -7.41 -23.03 7.50
CA ALA A 35 -8.73 -23.03 6.88
C ALA A 35 -8.85 -22.24 5.56
N SER A 36 -7.93 -21.33 5.21
CA SER A 36 -8.01 -20.58 3.94
C SER A 36 -6.84 -20.92 3.00
N THR A 37 -7.14 -21.66 1.93
CA THR A 37 -6.17 -21.94 0.85
C THR A 37 -5.75 -20.67 0.12
N PHE A 38 -6.65 -19.69 0.04
CA PHE A 38 -6.44 -18.40 -0.61
C PHE A 38 -6.69 -17.25 0.36
N VAL A 39 -5.94 -16.19 0.18
CA VAL A 39 -6.07 -14.92 0.90
C VAL A 39 -6.15 -13.78 -0.09
N GLU A 40 -6.76 -12.68 0.34
CA GLU A 40 -6.76 -11.45 -0.46
C GLU A 40 -5.34 -10.90 -0.57
N CYS A 41 -4.95 -10.55 -1.79
CA CYS A 41 -3.61 -10.08 -2.12
C CYS A 41 -3.63 -8.55 -2.23
N PHE A 42 -2.83 -7.90 -1.41
CA PHE A 42 -2.60 -6.47 -1.46
C PHE A 42 -1.11 -6.17 -1.59
N PRO A 43 -0.75 -5.03 -2.21
CA PRO A 43 0.63 -4.58 -2.24
C PRO A 43 1.20 -4.45 -0.84
N ARG A 44 2.44 -4.91 -0.64
CA ARG A 44 3.08 -4.93 0.68
C ARG A 44 4.13 -3.84 0.85
N LYS A 45 4.68 -3.32 -0.25
CA LYS A 45 5.74 -2.29 -0.23
C LYS A 45 5.31 -0.95 -0.82
N VAL A 46 4.20 -0.92 -1.56
CA VAL A 46 3.72 0.28 -2.26
C VAL A 46 2.30 0.61 -1.83
N ARG A 47 2.01 1.90 -1.60
CA ARG A 47 0.67 2.40 -1.23
C ARG A 47 0.04 3.33 -2.28
N THR A 48 0.65 3.43 -3.46
CA THR A 48 0.22 4.28 -4.57
C THR A 48 -0.70 3.54 -5.52
N GLY A 49 -1.72 4.23 -6.05
CA GLY A 49 -2.74 3.66 -6.92
C GLY A 49 -4.01 3.26 -6.17
N GLY A 50 -5.14 3.21 -6.87
CA GLY A 50 -6.43 2.85 -6.30
C GLY A 50 -6.59 1.33 -6.06
N PRO A 51 -7.65 0.90 -5.35
CA PRO A 51 -7.96 -0.52 -5.23
C PRO A 51 -8.19 -1.15 -6.60
N HIS A 52 -7.81 -2.42 -6.76
CA HIS A 52 -8.13 -3.16 -7.98
C HIS A 52 -9.67 -3.38 -8.05
N PRO A 53 -10.31 -3.25 -9.23
CA PRO A 53 -11.77 -3.37 -9.37
C PRO A 53 -12.31 -4.75 -8.97
N ASP A 54 -11.52 -5.79 -9.21
CA ASP A 54 -11.79 -7.15 -8.75
C ASP A 54 -10.91 -7.51 -7.55
N MET A 55 -11.44 -8.37 -6.67
CA MET A 55 -10.68 -8.96 -5.57
C MET A 55 -9.52 -9.78 -6.12
N ILE A 56 -8.29 -9.40 -5.80
CA ILE A 56 -7.11 -10.20 -6.13
C ILE A 56 -6.87 -11.18 -4.99
N VAL A 57 -6.67 -12.44 -5.34
CA VAL A 57 -6.37 -13.49 -4.37
C VAL A 57 -5.08 -14.21 -4.74
N GLU A 58 -4.38 -14.68 -3.73
CA GLU A 58 -3.21 -15.56 -3.88
C GLU A 58 -3.25 -16.68 -2.85
N THR A 59 -2.39 -17.70 -3.03
CA THR A 59 -2.32 -18.77 -2.04
C THR A 59 -1.71 -18.25 -0.74
N ALA A 60 -2.23 -18.72 0.41
CA ALA A 60 -1.70 -18.33 1.72
C ALA A 60 -0.18 -18.60 1.85
N ALA A 61 0.31 -19.66 1.20
CA ALA A 61 1.73 -20.01 1.18
C ALA A 61 2.60 -18.99 0.41
N MET A 62 2.10 -18.39 -0.67
CA MET A 62 2.81 -17.34 -1.41
C MET A 62 2.81 -16.02 -0.63
N ASN A 63 1.66 -15.65 -0.06
CA ASN A 63 1.50 -14.42 0.71
C ASN A 63 2.40 -14.37 1.96
N ALA A 64 2.68 -15.55 2.56
CA ALA A 64 3.54 -15.66 3.74
C ALA A 64 5.01 -15.27 3.49
N VAL A 65 5.44 -15.13 2.24
CA VAL A 65 6.81 -14.74 1.88
C VAL A 65 6.90 -13.22 1.74
N GLU A 66 7.88 -12.62 2.43
CA GLU A 66 8.16 -11.19 2.32
C GLU A 66 8.67 -10.82 0.92
N PRO A 67 8.03 -9.86 0.22
CA PRO A 67 8.55 -9.40 -1.07
C PRO A 67 9.79 -8.52 -0.87
N PRO A 68 10.65 -8.39 -1.90
CA PRO A 68 11.84 -7.56 -1.83
C PRO A 68 11.51 -6.10 -1.51
N ASP A 69 12.38 -5.38 -0.81
CA ASP A 69 12.16 -3.95 -0.57
C ASP A 69 12.23 -3.12 -1.85
N VAL A 70 11.39 -2.09 -1.90
CA VAL A 70 11.45 -1.03 -2.91
C VAL A 70 12.49 0.01 -2.47
N LYS A 71 13.48 0.26 -3.33
CA LYS A 71 14.66 1.09 -3.07
C LYS A 71 14.77 2.28 -4.00
N ILE A 72 13.89 2.37 -5.00
CA ILE A 72 13.87 3.45 -5.98
C ILE A 72 12.61 4.28 -5.82
N ASN A 73 12.70 5.55 -6.19
CA ASN A 73 11.55 6.38 -6.41
C ASN A 73 11.27 6.46 -7.91
N VAL A 74 10.09 6.02 -8.33
CA VAL A 74 9.67 6.08 -9.74
C VAL A 74 8.83 7.32 -9.96
N ALA A 75 9.17 8.11 -10.97
CA ALA A 75 8.34 9.23 -11.40
C ALA A 75 7.12 8.70 -12.16
N ILE A 76 5.99 8.58 -11.46
CA ILE A 76 4.71 8.16 -12.04
C ILE A 76 3.83 9.39 -12.19
N PRO A 77 3.24 9.67 -13.37
CA PRO A 77 2.36 10.82 -13.55
C PRO A 77 1.18 10.80 -12.58
N GLU A 78 0.97 11.89 -11.84
CA GLU A 78 -0.13 12.02 -10.87
C GLU A 78 -1.49 11.75 -11.51
N ALA A 79 -1.67 12.18 -12.76
CA ALA A 79 -2.90 11.94 -13.53
C ALA A 79 -3.28 10.45 -13.62
N TRP A 80 -2.31 9.53 -13.67
CA TRP A 80 -2.57 8.09 -13.73
C TRP A 80 -2.99 7.51 -12.37
N ILE A 81 -2.48 8.09 -11.30
CA ILE A 81 -2.81 7.73 -9.92
C ILE A 81 -4.23 8.23 -9.62
N ASP A 82 -4.48 9.52 -9.87
CA ASP A 82 -5.73 10.20 -9.56
C ASP A 82 -6.91 9.65 -10.36
N SER A 83 -6.68 9.32 -11.64
CA SER A 83 -7.73 8.73 -12.47
C SER A 83 -8.01 7.26 -12.15
N GLY A 84 -7.21 6.62 -11.29
CA GLY A 84 -7.24 5.18 -11.07
C GLY A 84 -6.95 4.38 -12.35
N ALA A 85 -6.11 4.93 -13.25
CA ALA A 85 -5.77 4.26 -14.51
C ALA A 85 -5.13 2.90 -14.26
N LEU A 86 -4.45 2.75 -13.12
CA LEU A 86 -3.81 1.53 -12.65
C LEU A 86 -4.16 1.28 -11.19
N SER A 87 -4.33 0.01 -10.83
CA SER A 87 -4.52 -0.40 -9.44
C SER A 87 -3.20 -0.40 -8.67
N CYS A 88 -3.29 -0.43 -7.35
CA CYS A 88 -2.14 -0.54 -6.45
C CYS A 88 -1.27 -1.79 -6.73
N VAL A 89 -1.89 -2.94 -7.04
CA VAL A 89 -1.17 -4.19 -7.40
C VAL A 89 -0.40 -4.03 -8.71
N GLN A 90 -1.02 -3.41 -9.72
CA GLN A 90 -0.35 -3.12 -11.00
C GLN A 90 0.81 -2.13 -10.78
N MET A 91 0.62 -1.16 -9.89
CA MET A 91 1.61 -0.13 -9.57
C MET A 91 2.85 -0.71 -8.89
N GLU A 92 2.66 -1.62 -7.94
CA GLU A 92 3.76 -2.34 -7.30
C GLU A 92 4.56 -3.17 -8.31
N ALA A 93 3.90 -3.84 -9.25
CA ALA A 93 4.57 -4.58 -10.32
C ALA A 93 5.42 -3.65 -11.22
N ILE A 94 4.93 -2.46 -11.58
CA ILE A 94 5.69 -1.47 -12.37
C ILE A 94 6.92 -1.00 -11.60
N ILE A 95 6.77 -0.67 -10.32
CA ILE A 95 7.89 -0.21 -9.50
C ILE A 95 8.98 -1.27 -9.39
N TYR A 96 8.61 -2.54 -9.19
CA TYR A 96 9.58 -3.64 -9.20
C TYR A 96 10.23 -3.84 -10.57
N ALA A 97 9.50 -3.66 -11.67
CA ALA A 97 10.05 -3.72 -13.01
C ALA A 97 11.11 -2.62 -13.22
N CYS A 98 10.78 -1.37 -12.87
CA CYS A 98 11.71 -0.24 -12.89
C CYS A 98 12.96 -0.54 -12.05
N GLN A 99 12.78 -1.07 -10.83
CA GLN A 99 13.89 -1.43 -9.95
C GLN A 99 14.78 -2.53 -10.54
N SER A 100 14.20 -3.55 -11.16
CA SER A 100 14.98 -4.59 -11.85
C SER A 100 15.80 -3.97 -12.98
N HIS A 101 15.19 -3.06 -13.74
CA HIS A 101 15.81 -2.43 -14.90
C HIS A 101 16.98 -1.50 -14.54
N GLU A 102 17.06 -0.95 -13.32
CA GLU A 102 18.25 -0.19 -12.86
C GLU A 102 19.52 -1.05 -12.74
N LEU A 103 19.38 -2.37 -12.74
CA LEU A 103 20.47 -3.31 -12.52
C LEU A 103 20.92 -4.01 -13.81
N LYS A 104 22.20 -4.38 -13.86
CA LYS A 104 22.79 -5.18 -14.94
C LYS A 104 23.19 -6.57 -14.45
N LEU A 105 23.07 -7.56 -15.33
CA LEU A 105 23.60 -8.90 -15.15
C LEU A 105 25.13 -8.92 -15.32
N PRO A 106 25.83 -9.98 -14.87
CA PRO A 106 27.29 -10.08 -15.00
C PRO A 106 27.82 -10.00 -16.45
N ASN A 107 26.98 -10.37 -17.43
CA ASN A 107 27.29 -10.26 -18.86
C ASN A 107 27.08 -8.84 -19.43
N GLY A 108 26.74 -7.86 -18.59
CA GLY A 108 26.51 -6.46 -18.99
C GLY A 108 25.11 -6.16 -19.54
N CYS A 109 24.25 -7.17 -19.75
CA CYS A 109 22.87 -6.97 -20.17
C CYS A 109 22.04 -6.36 -19.03
N ARG A 110 21.09 -5.49 -19.37
CA ARG A 110 20.10 -5.00 -18.39
C ARG A 110 19.26 -6.19 -17.90
N ARG A 111 18.99 -6.25 -16.59
CA ARG A 111 18.05 -7.24 -16.06
C ARG A 111 16.67 -6.98 -16.64
N GLY A 112 15.94 -8.05 -16.95
CA GLY A 112 14.52 -7.98 -17.30
C GLY A 112 13.63 -8.10 -16.06
N PHE A 113 12.34 -7.99 -16.28
CA PHE A 113 11.30 -8.26 -15.29
C PHE A 113 10.18 -9.05 -15.95
N LEU A 114 9.64 -10.05 -15.25
CA LEU A 114 8.52 -10.87 -15.71
C LEU A 114 7.28 -10.50 -14.91
N ILE A 115 6.22 -10.07 -15.58
CA ILE A 115 4.91 -9.88 -14.96
C ILE A 115 4.16 -11.19 -15.06
N GLY A 116 4.15 -11.94 -13.96
CA GLY A 116 3.59 -13.30 -13.86
C GLY A 116 2.45 -13.43 -12.86
N ASP A 117 1.76 -12.33 -12.54
CA ASP A 117 0.58 -12.34 -11.67
C ASP A 117 -0.58 -13.16 -12.27
N GLY A 118 -1.61 -13.41 -11.46
CA GLY A 118 -2.78 -14.22 -11.85
C GLY A 118 -3.50 -13.68 -13.09
N ALA A 119 -4.32 -14.53 -13.73
CA ALA A 119 -5.24 -14.04 -14.75
C ALA A 119 -6.22 -13.03 -14.13
N GLY A 120 -6.68 -12.04 -14.90
CA GLY A 120 -7.62 -11.03 -14.43
C GLY A 120 -7.01 -9.80 -13.73
N VAL A 121 -5.73 -9.85 -13.33
CA VAL A 121 -5.04 -8.70 -12.69
C VAL A 121 -4.78 -7.53 -13.66
N GLY A 122 -5.00 -7.73 -14.97
CA GLY A 122 -4.91 -6.64 -15.95
C GLY A 122 -3.50 -6.32 -16.46
N LYS A 123 -2.62 -7.32 -16.63
CA LYS A 123 -1.25 -7.16 -17.16
C LYS A 123 -1.10 -6.27 -18.40
N GLY A 124 -2.06 -6.32 -19.33
CA GLY A 124 -2.03 -5.48 -20.52
C GLY A 124 -2.06 -3.99 -20.17
N ARG A 125 -2.79 -3.62 -19.12
CA ARG A 125 -2.84 -2.26 -18.58
C ARG A 125 -1.51 -1.87 -17.92
N THR A 126 -0.86 -2.81 -17.24
CA THR A 126 0.46 -2.62 -16.61
C THR A 126 1.55 -2.23 -17.61
N ILE A 127 1.47 -2.65 -18.87
CA ILE A 127 2.48 -2.35 -19.92
C ILE A 127 2.01 -1.38 -21.01
N GLY A 128 0.72 -1.08 -21.06
CA GLY A 128 0.08 -0.44 -22.23
C GLY A 128 -0.42 0.99 -22.00
N LEU A 129 -0.18 1.57 -20.83
CA LEU A 129 -0.51 2.97 -20.53
C LEU A 129 0.66 3.91 -20.83
#